data_AF-A0A4S2FJF9-F1
#
_entry.id   AF-A0A4S2FJF9-F1
#
_cell.length_a   1.000
_cell.length_b   1.000
_cell.length_c   1.000
_cell.angle_alpha   90.00
_cell.angle_beta   90.00
_cell.angle_gamma   90.00
#
_symmetry.space_group_name_H-M   'P 1'
#
loop_
_entity.id
_entity.type
_entity.pdbx_description
1 polymer ?
#
loop_
_entity_poly.entity_id
_entity_poly.type
_entity_poly.pdbx_seq_one_letter_code
_entity_poly.pdbx_strand_id
1 'polypeptide(L)'
;MCCKFFKRSNLLLFLLSLLSLCIGCNEDDKERIVVMNVSSDLVWTGSRPPGNSTDLVKVMECTIEGTEEILYLSKNAIEGFEYVEGFRYKIRVRIVELDNPPADGYTERYELLEVVLKEKIS
;
A
#
# COMPACT_ATOMS: atom_id res chain seq x y z
N MET A 1 -57.34 25.09 -40.40
CA MET A 1 -57.46 23.63 -40.55
C MET A 1 -56.12 23.01 -40.19
N CYS A 2 -56.14 21.97 -39.35
CA CYS A 2 -55.03 21.12 -38.87
C CYS A 2 -53.96 21.67 -37.90
N CYS A 3 -54.09 21.21 -36.64
CA CYS A 3 -53.05 21.07 -35.61
C CYS A 3 -52.03 19.96 -35.95
N LYS A 4 -50.93 19.92 -35.17
CA LYS A 4 -50.05 18.79 -34.72
C LYS A 4 -48.57 19.27 -34.77
N PHE A 5 -47.65 19.07 -33.83
CA PHE A 5 -47.56 18.20 -32.65
C PHE A 5 -46.48 18.75 -31.68
N PHE A 6 -46.69 18.49 -30.40
CA PHE A 6 -45.79 18.63 -29.26
C PHE A 6 -44.58 17.69 -29.35
N LYS A 7 -43.35 18.17 -29.08
CA LYS A 7 -42.34 17.43 -28.30
C LYS A 7 -41.19 18.34 -27.85
N ARG A 8 -41.01 18.39 -26.53
CA ARG A 8 -39.84 18.95 -25.82
C ARG A 8 -38.60 18.11 -26.09
N SER A 9 -37.46 18.71 -25.77
CA SER A 9 -36.26 18.07 -25.18
C SER A 9 -35.06 17.88 -26.09
N ASN A 10 -33.92 18.21 -25.49
CA ASN A 10 -32.57 17.69 -25.76
C ASN A 10 -31.68 18.41 -26.79
N LEU A 11 -31.60 19.75 -26.70
CA LEU A 11 -30.47 20.50 -27.25
C LEU A 11 -29.32 20.71 -26.22
N LEU A 12 -29.40 20.04 -25.06
CA LEU A 12 -28.47 20.23 -23.93
C LEU A 12 -27.64 18.98 -23.59
N LEU A 13 -27.68 17.93 -24.42
CA LEU A 13 -27.02 16.64 -24.14
C LEU A 13 -25.74 16.38 -24.95
N PHE A 14 -25.36 17.27 -25.87
CA PHE A 14 -24.13 17.10 -26.67
C PHE A 14 -22.89 17.81 -26.11
N LEU A 15 -23.03 18.65 -25.07
CA LEU A 15 -21.88 19.37 -24.47
C LEU A 15 -21.29 18.72 -23.21
N LEU A 16 -21.92 17.68 -22.64
CA LEU A 16 -21.42 17.03 -21.41
C LEU A 16 -20.49 15.82 -21.67
N SER A 17 -20.36 15.36 -22.93
CA SER A 17 -19.57 14.17 -23.29
C SER A 17 -18.06 14.41 -23.45
N LEU A 18 -17.58 15.66 -23.35
CA LEU A 18 -16.16 16.01 -23.53
C LEU A 18 -15.42 16.36 -22.23
N LEU A 19 -16.10 16.31 -21.08
CA LEU A 19 -15.52 16.65 -19.77
C LEU A 19 -14.98 15.44 -18.98
N SER A 20 -14.94 14.24 -19.58
CA SER A 20 -14.62 13.01 -18.85
C SER A 20 -13.20 12.47 -19.04
N LEU A 21 -12.28 13.23 -19.65
CA LEU A 21 -10.91 12.78 -19.87
C LEU A 21 -9.95 13.82 -19.34
N CYS A 22 -9.41 13.55 -18.15
CA CYS A 22 -8.15 14.01 -17.55
C CYS A 22 -8.32 14.23 -16.03
N ILE A 23 -8.72 13.19 -15.29
CA ILE A 23 -8.13 13.02 -13.96
C ILE A 23 -6.82 12.28 -14.23
N GLY A 24 -5.78 13.05 -14.57
CA GLY A 24 -4.43 12.50 -14.59
C GLY A 24 -4.09 12.10 -13.16
N CYS A 25 -3.84 10.82 -12.92
CA CYS A 25 -3.13 10.42 -11.72
C CYS A 25 -1.77 11.13 -11.78
N ASN A 26 -1.52 12.03 -10.84
CA ASN A 26 -0.16 12.49 -10.60
C ASN A 26 0.64 11.27 -10.15
N GLU A 27 1.47 10.74 -11.05
CA GLU A 27 2.62 9.91 -10.73
C GLU A 27 3.68 10.85 -10.14
N ASP A 28 3.46 11.27 -8.89
CA ASP A 28 4.53 11.78 -8.05
C ASP A 28 5.12 10.55 -7.37
N ASP A 29 6.40 10.24 -7.57
CA ASP A 29 7.11 9.27 -6.75
C ASP A 29 7.07 9.72 -5.28
N LYS A 30 6.21 9.10 -4.47
CA LYS A 30 6.00 9.52 -3.08
C LYS A 30 6.99 8.79 -2.18
N GLU A 31 8.21 9.29 -2.12
CA GLU A 31 9.08 8.94 -0.99
C GLU A 31 8.46 9.49 0.30
N ARG A 32 8.32 8.64 1.33
CA ARG A 32 7.96 9.07 2.68
C ARG A 32 8.83 8.41 3.74
N ILE A 33 9.18 9.18 4.76
CA ILE A 33 9.87 8.67 5.95
C ILE A 33 8.84 8.48 7.05
N VAL A 34 8.76 7.27 7.58
CA VAL A 34 7.82 6.88 8.63
C VAL A 34 8.54 6.23 9.80
N VAL A 35 7.87 6.22 10.95
CA VAL A 35 8.28 5.41 12.11
C VAL A 35 7.32 4.23 12.20
N MET A 36 7.86 3.02 12.30
CA MET A 36 7.08 1.79 12.35
C MET A 36 7.35 1.05 13.67
N ASN A 37 6.30 0.48 14.25
CA ASN A 37 6.41 -0.49 15.32
C ASN A 37 6.35 -1.90 14.72
N VAL A 38 7.37 -2.71 14.99
CA VAL A 38 7.43 -4.11 14.53
C VAL A 38 7.10 -5.02 15.71
N SER A 39 6.13 -5.90 15.51
CA SER A 39 5.70 -6.89 16.51
C SER A 39 6.84 -7.88 16.85
N SER A 40 6.80 -8.44 18.06
CA SER A 40 7.77 -9.44 18.52
C SER A 40 7.54 -10.84 17.98
N ASP A 41 6.31 -11.11 17.53
CA ASP A 41 5.88 -12.40 17.03
C ASP A 41 5.53 -12.31 15.55
N LEU A 42 5.72 -13.42 14.85
CA LEU A 42 5.36 -13.52 13.44
C LEU A 42 3.91 -13.97 13.30
N VAL A 43 3.23 -13.37 12.35
CA VAL A 43 1.83 -13.69 12.03
C VAL A 43 1.80 -14.60 10.80
N TRP A 44 0.88 -15.56 10.79
CA TRP A 44 0.63 -16.42 9.63
C TRP A 44 -0.28 -15.70 8.64
N THR A 45 0.18 -15.57 7.39
CA THR A 45 -0.62 -15.04 6.28
C THR A 45 -0.66 -16.02 5.11
N GLY A 46 -1.65 -15.88 4.24
CA GLY A 46 -1.67 -16.64 2.98
C GLY A 46 -0.47 -16.31 2.10
N SER A 47 -0.06 -17.27 1.27
CA SER A 47 1.00 -17.06 0.29
C SER A 47 0.54 -16.14 -0.83
N ARG A 48 1.43 -15.23 -1.26
CA ARG A 48 1.18 -14.40 -2.45
C ARG A 48 1.25 -15.29 -3.70
N PRO A 49 0.42 -15.03 -4.74
CA PRO A 49 0.60 -15.64 -6.05
C PRO A 49 2.04 -15.47 -6.55
N PRO A 50 2.61 -16.47 -7.26
CA PRO A 50 1.99 -17.70 -7.76
C PRO A 50 1.93 -18.86 -6.74
N GLY A 51 2.16 -18.61 -5.45
CA GLY A 51 2.06 -19.61 -4.39
C GLY A 51 0.65 -20.21 -4.25
N ASN A 52 0.56 -21.38 -3.62
CA ASN A 52 -0.72 -22.02 -3.36
C ASN A 52 -1.49 -21.25 -2.26
N SER A 53 -2.79 -21.06 -2.43
CA SER A 53 -3.65 -20.34 -1.49
C SER A 53 -3.77 -21.03 -0.12
N THR A 54 -3.45 -22.33 -0.03
CA THR A 54 -3.40 -23.06 1.24
C THR A 54 -2.07 -22.93 1.98
N ASP A 55 -1.02 -22.44 1.31
CA ASP A 55 0.29 -22.33 1.91
C ASP A 55 0.33 -21.08 2.79
N LEU A 56 0.77 -21.25 4.04
CA LEU A 56 0.91 -20.16 5.00
C LEU A 56 2.38 -19.77 5.15
N VAL A 57 2.62 -18.46 5.16
CA VAL A 57 3.93 -17.87 5.41
C VAL A 57 3.91 -17.05 6.69
N LYS A 58 5.02 -17.10 7.43
CA LYS A 58 5.23 -16.26 8.61
C LYS A 58 5.82 -14.92 8.20
N VAL A 59 5.13 -13.83 8.52
CA VAL A 59 5.53 -12.46 8.20
C VAL A 59 5.57 -11.60 9.45
N MET A 60 6.30 -10.49 9.36
CA MET A 60 6.32 -9.44 10.38
C MET A 60 5.06 -8.58 10.23
N GLU A 61 4.44 -8.28 11.36
CA GLU A 61 3.40 -7.26 11.45
C GLU A 61 4.06 -5.93 11.84
N CYS A 62 3.91 -4.92 10.98
CA CYS A 62 4.51 -3.60 11.15
C CYS A 62 3.41 -2.53 11.12
N THR A 63 3.22 -1.78 12.20
CA THR A 63 2.24 -0.69 12.28
C THR A 63 2.93 0.66 12.13
N ILE A 64 2.42 1.53 11.26
CA ILE A 64 2.98 2.88 11.08
C ILE A 64 2.46 3.82 12.17
N GLU A 65 3.37 4.47 12.90
CA GLU A 65 3.01 5.43 13.96
C GLU A 65 2.22 6.62 13.40
N GLY A 66 1.16 6.99 14.12
CA GLY A 66 0.27 8.07 13.71
C GLY A 66 -0.77 7.66 12.66
N THR A 67 -0.84 6.39 12.29
CA THR A 67 -1.83 5.84 11.37
C THR A 67 -2.41 4.52 11.90
N GLU A 68 -3.49 4.03 11.30
CA GLU A 68 -4.04 2.69 11.55
C GLU A 68 -3.56 1.66 10.50
N GLU A 69 -2.54 2.01 9.72
CA GLU A 69 -1.99 1.18 8.66
C GLU A 69 -1.12 0.05 9.24
N ILE A 70 -1.46 -1.19 8.90
CA ILE A 70 -0.72 -2.40 9.27
C ILE A 70 -0.15 -3.02 8.00
N LEU A 71 1.17 -3.18 7.96
CA LEU A 71 1.90 -3.81 6.87
C LEU A 71 2.37 -5.20 7.25
N TYR A 72 2.13 -6.16 6.34
CA TYR A 72 2.59 -7.54 6.47
C TYR A 72 3.81 -7.78 5.59
N LEU A 73 4.98 -7.68 6.22
CA LEU A 73 6.27 -7.66 5.56
C LEU A 73 7.02 -8.97 5.80
N SER A 74 7.65 -9.53 4.77
CA SER A 74 8.53 -10.69 4.96
C SER A 74 9.72 -10.28 5.82
N LYS A 75 10.35 -11.23 6.52
CA LYS A 75 11.47 -10.94 7.46
C LYS A 75 12.61 -10.14 6.84
N ASN A 76 12.79 -10.24 5.53
CA ASN A 76 13.86 -9.58 4.78
C ASN A 76 13.33 -8.48 3.84
N ALA A 77 12.08 -8.04 4.01
CA ALA A 77 11.47 -7.01 3.15
C ALA A 77 12.05 -5.61 3.38
N ILE A 78 12.64 -5.37 4.55
CA ILE A 78 13.23 -4.08 4.92
C ILE A 78 14.74 -4.18 4.76
N GLU A 79 15.29 -3.42 3.81
CA GLU A 79 16.72 -3.39 3.52
C GLU A 79 17.50 -2.85 4.72
N GLY A 80 18.53 -3.60 5.15
CA GLY A 80 19.36 -3.24 6.31
C GLY A 80 18.76 -3.58 7.67
N PHE A 81 17.56 -4.18 7.73
CA PHE A 81 16.94 -4.63 8.98
C PHE A 81 16.98 -6.16 9.12
N GLU A 82 17.48 -6.63 10.25
CA GLU A 82 17.46 -8.05 10.61
C GLU A 82 16.47 -8.29 11.76
N TYR A 83 15.37 -8.96 11.44
CA TYR A 83 14.35 -9.31 12.41
C TYR A 83 14.78 -10.49 13.30
N VAL A 84 14.66 -10.30 14.62
CA VAL A 84 14.84 -11.36 15.61
C VAL A 84 13.54 -11.53 16.40
N GLU A 85 12.99 -12.74 16.38
CA GLU A 85 11.77 -13.12 17.10
C GLU A 85 11.94 -12.95 18.63
N GLY A 86 10.87 -12.54 19.31
CA GLY A 86 10.90 -12.21 20.73
C GLY A 86 11.42 -10.80 21.05
N PHE A 87 11.69 -9.97 20.03
CA PHE A 87 12.02 -8.56 20.20
C PHE A 87 10.96 -7.67 19.55
N ARG A 88 10.53 -6.64 20.26
CA ARG A 88 9.76 -5.53 19.70
C ARG A 88 10.72 -4.45 19.22
N TYR A 89 10.40 -3.86 18.08
CA TYR A 89 11.20 -2.79 17.51
C TYR A 89 10.36 -1.54 17.27
N LYS A 90 11.00 -0.38 17.41
CA LYS A 90 10.57 0.86 16.79
C LYS A 90 11.66 1.27 15.81
N ILE A 91 11.33 1.39 14.53
CA ILE A 91 12.29 1.65 13.46
C ILE A 91 11.84 2.84 12.63
N ARG A 92 12.81 3.61 12.14
CA ARG A 92 12.58 4.66 11.15
C ARG A 92 12.93 4.12 9.78
N VAL A 93 11.96 4.17 8.87
CA VAL A 93 12.04 3.54 7.54
C VAL A 93 11.71 4.57 6.48
N ARG A 94 12.48 4.57 5.40
CA ARG A 94 12.12 5.25 4.16
C ARG A 94 11.32 4.28 3.30
N ILE A 95 10.13 4.70 2.89
CA ILE A 95 9.27 3.99 1.94
C ILE A 95 9.37 4.71 0.61
N VAL A 96 9.71 3.97 -0.44
CA VAL A 96 9.82 4.45 -1.82
C VAL A 96 8.83 3.68 -2.68
N GLU A 97 7.86 4.36 -3.27
CA GLU A 97 6.97 3.77 -4.29
C GLU A 97 7.81 3.38 -5.53
N LEU A 98 7.58 2.20 -6.10
CA LEU A 98 8.29 1.72 -7.28
C LEU A 98 7.48 2.02 -8.54
N ASP A 99 8.07 2.71 -9.52
CA ASP A 99 7.47 2.99 -10.84
C ASP A 99 6.99 1.73 -11.56
N ASN A 100 7.83 0.70 -11.55
CA ASN A 100 7.59 -0.56 -12.25
C ASN A 100 7.75 -1.73 -11.27
N PRO A 101 6.75 -1.92 -10.39
CA PRO A 101 6.85 -2.94 -9.36
C PRO A 101 6.78 -4.35 -9.99
N PRO A 102 7.49 -5.32 -9.43
CA PRO A 102 7.36 -6.71 -9.86
C PRO A 102 5.92 -7.20 -9.67
N ALA A 103 5.41 -7.98 -10.64
CA ALA A 103 4.02 -8.47 -10.61
C ALA A 103 3.66 -9.24 -9.32
N ASP A 104 4.63 -9.98 -8.78
CA ASP A 104 4.45 -10.85 -7.60
C ASP A 104 5.18 -10.32 -6.35
N GLY A 105 5.54 -9.04 -6.30
CA GLY A 105 6.29 -8.45 -5.20
C GLY A 105 5.63 -7.24 -4.56
N TYR A 106 6.43 -6.52 -3.76
CA TYR A 106 5.98 -5.28 -3.14
C TYR A 106 5.95 -4.16 -4.17
N THR A 107 4.94 -3.30 -4.07
CA THR A 107 4.85 -2.04 -4.82
C THR A 107 5.77 -0.96 -4.25
N GLU A 108 6.29 -1.19 -3.05
CA GLU A 108 7.10 -0.26 -2.28
C GLU A 108 8.42 -0.93 -1.89
N ARG A 109 9.48 -0.13 -1.80
CA ARG A 109 10.76 -0.50 -1.19
C ARG A 109 10.88 0.12 0.19
N TYR A 110 11.36 -0.67 1.15
CA TYR A 110 11.55 -0.25 2.53
C TYR A 110 13.04 -0.24 2.86
N GLU A 111 13.59 0.93 3.19
CA GLU A 111 14.99 1.10 3.59
C GLU A 111 15.07 1.49 5.06
N LEU A 112 15.80 0.72 5.88
CA LEU A 112 16.04 1.07 7.27
C LEU A 112 16.94 2.31 7.35
N LEU A 113 16.46 3.36 8.01
CA LEU A 113 17.27 4.53 8.34
C LEU A 113 17.86 4.41 9.75
N GLU A 114 17.06 3.97 10.72
CA GLU A 114 17.47 3.92 12.13
C GLU A 114 16.62 2.92 12.93
N VAL A 115 17.23 2.27 13.92
CA VAL A 115 16.51 1.53 14.96
C VAL A 115 16.38 2.43 16.19
N VAL A 116 15.16 2.93 16.42
CA VAL A 116 14.84 3.86 17.53
C VAL A 116 14.74 3.12 18.85
N LEU A 117 14.18 1.90 18.83
CA LEU A 117 14.01 1.06 20.01
C LEU A 117 14.16 -0.42 19.63
N LYS A 118 14.81 -1.18 20.51
CA LYS A 118 14.84 -2.64 20.48
C LYS A 118 14.66 -3.16 21.90
N GLU A 119 13.53 -3.82 22.15
CA GLU A 119 13.20 -4.38 23.47
C GLU A 119 12.95 -5.87 23.37
N LYS A 120 13.56 -6.64 24.26
CA LYS A 120 13.27 -8.07 24.39
C LYS A 120 11.98 -8.24 25.18
N ILE A 121 11.03 -8.97 24.62
CA ILE A 121 9.85 -9.43 25.37
C ILE A 121 10.32 -10.64 26.18
N SER A 122 10.39 -10.46 27.50
CA SER A 122 10.78 -11.50 28.48
C SER A 122 9.59 -12.25 29.03
#